data_AF-A0A0C3N6U0-F1
#
_entry.id   AF-A0A0C3N6U0-F1
#
_cell.length_a   1.000
_cell.length_b   1.000
_cell.length_c   1.000
_cell.angle_alpha   90.00
_cell.angle_beta   90.00
_cell.angle_gamma   90.00
#
_symmetry.space_group_name_H-M   'P 1'
#
loop_
_entity.id
_entity.type
_entity.pdbx_description
1 polymer ?
#
loop_
_entity_poly.entity_id
_entity_poly.type
_entity_poly.pdbx_seq_one_letter_code
_entity_poly.pdbx_strand_id
1 'polypeptide(L)' 'ASSVDAERAFSGGCLQVNHLQHWMGSQSFKAQVAVGSWYDTPLLPSTSSATAIIKSRTSKGKERAEPIEIGGDYNI' A
#
# COMPACT_ATOMS: atom_id res chain seq x y z
N ALA A 1 -9.86 -0.65 31.40
CA ALA A 1 -8.56 -0.67 30.70
C ALA A 1 -7.50 -0.13 31.65
N SER A 2 -6.44 -0.90 31.91
CA SER A 2 -5.25 -0.41 32.63
C SER A 2 -4.13 -0.12 31.63
N SER A 3 -3.06 0.57 32.05
CA SER A 3 -1.92 0.85 31.17
C SER A 3 -1.36 -0.43 30.53
N VAL A 4 -1.32 -1.53 31.29
CA VAL A 4 -0.86 -2.85 30.84
C VAL A 4 -1.73 -3.41 29.70
N ASP A 5 -3.05 -3.16 29.73
CA ASP A 5 -3.98 -3.58 28.68
C ASP A 5 -3.73 -2.78 27.38
N ALA A 6 -3.47 -1.48 27.50
CA ALA A 6 -3.07 -0.63 26.37
C ALA A 6 -1.70 -1.03 25.81
N GLU A 7 -0.70 -1.24 26.66
CA GLU A 7 0.65 -1.67 26.27
C GLU A 7 0.63 -3.03 25.56
N ARG A 8 -0.23 -3.97 26.02
CA ARG A 8 -0.38 -5.27 25.38
C ARG A 8 -1.08 -5.16 24.02
N ALA A 9 -2.07 -4.29 23.88
CA ALA A 9 -2.70 -3.98 22.59
C ALA A 9 -1.70 -3.34 21.61
N PHE A 10 -0.83 -2.43 22.08
CA PHE A 10 0.23 -1.85 21.27
C PHE A 10 1.34 -2.85 20.92
N SER A 11 1.79 -3.67 21.87
CA SER A 11 2.86 -4.66 21.64
C SER A 11 2.41 -5.76 20.67
N GLY A 12 1.21 -6.30 20.85
CA GLY A 12 0.62 -7.27 19.93
C GLY A 12 0.26 -6.67 18.56
N GLY A 13 -0.16 -5.40 18.53
CA GLY A 13 -0.43 -4.67 17.29
C GLY A 13 0.84 -4.35 16.49
N CYS A 14 1.90 -3.92 17.16
CA CYS A 14 3.20 -3.62 16.54
C CYS A 14 3.83 -4.85 15.91
N LEU A 15 3.71 -6.03 16.52
CA LEU A 15 4.20 -7.28 15.94
C LEU A 15 3.50 -7.57 14.60
N GLN A 16 2.17 -7.50 14.58
CA GLN A 16 1.37 -7.72 13.37
C GLN A 16 1.67 -6.69 12.28
N VAL A 17 1.81 -5.42 12.65
CA VAL A 17 2.22 -4.33 11.75
C VAL A 17 3.61 -4.58 11.17
N ASN A 18 4.57 -5.04 11.98
CA ASN A 18 5.92 -5.36 11.53
C ASN A 18 5.92 -6.52 10.52
N HIS A 19 5.16 -7.59 10.81
CA HIS A 19 4.97 -8.68 9.85
C HIS A 19 4.35 -8.19 8.54
N LEU A 20 3.34 -7.32 8.62
CA LEU A 20 2.70 -6.74 7.44
C LEU A 20 3.67 -5.88 6.63
N GLN A 21 4.53 -5.08 7.28
CA GLN A 21 5.54 -4.25 6.61
C GLN A 21 6.65 -5.07 5.95
N HIS A 22 7.03 -6.22 6.53
CA HIS A 22 8.00 -7.11 5.88
C HIS A 22 7.41 -7.86 4.69
N TRP A 23 6.11 -8.17 4.73
CA TRP A 23 5.39 -8.84 3.66
C TRP A 23 4.93 -7.91 2.54
N MET A 24 4.46 -6.71 2.88
CA MET A 24 4.14 -5.62 1.95
C MET A 24 5.25 -4.59 2.05
N GLY A 25 6.09 -4.50 1.02
CA GLY A 25 7.24 -3.59 1.00
C GLY A 25 6.92 -2.20 1.57
N SER A 26 7.90 -1.59 2.24
CA SER A 26 7.73 -0.43 3.14
C SER A 26 6.90 0.74 2.55
N GLN A 27 7.01 0.98 1.25
CA GLN A 27 6.26 2.02 0.56
C GLN A 27 4.76 1.71 0.46
N SER A 28 4.40 0.45 0.19
CA SER A 28 3.01 0.00 0.13
C SER A 28 2.37 0.03 1.51
N PHE A 29 3.10 -0.40 2.54
CA PHE A 29 2.65 -0.31 3.92
C PHE A 29 2.35 1.13 4.33
N LYS A 30 3.26 2.08 4.07
CA LYS A 30 3.06 3.51 4.36
C LYS A 30 1.87 4.09 3.60
N ALA A 31 1.71 3.75 2.32
CA ALA A 31 0.59 4.22 1.52
C ALA A 31 -0.76 3.72 2.07
N GLN A 32 -0.85 2.44 2.45
CA GLN A 32 -2.06 1.86 3.00
C GLN A 32 -2.44 2.47 4.35
N VAL A 33 -1.45 2.68 5.24
CA VAL A 33 -1.68 3.34 6.53
C VAL A 33 -2.13 4.80 6.35
N ALA A 34 -1.48 5.55 5.44
CA ALA A 34 -1.86 6.93 5.16
C ALA A 34 -3.28 7.04 4.58
N VAL A 35 -3.62 6.20 3.59
CA VAL A 35 -4.97 6.18 3.00
C VAL A 35 -6.01 5.74 4.03
N GLY A 36 -5.70 4.73 4.84
CA GLY A 36 -6.59 4.28 5.93
C GLY A 36 -6.83 5.35 6.98
N SER A 37 -5.80 6.13 7.33
CA SER A 37 -5.92 7.26 8.27
C SER A 37 -6.72 8.44 7.72
N TRP A 38 -6.85 8.57 6.40
CA TRP A 38 -7.62 9.66 5.78
C TRP A 38 -9.04 9.26 5.40
N TYR A 39 -9.32 7.96 5.31
CA TYR A 39 -10.65 7.46 4.97
C TYR A 39 -11.70 7.93 5.98
N ASP A 40 -12.84 8.42 5.48
CA ASP A 40 -13.94 9.00 6.27
C ASP A 40 -13.57 10.27 7.06
N THR A 41 -12.41 10.86 6.76
CA THR A 41 -12.01 12.18 7.26
C THR A 41 -12.21 13.24 6.17
N PRO A 42 -12.25 14.55 6.53
CA PRO A 42 -12.33 15.63 5.53
C PRO A 42 -11.19 15.62 4.49
N LEU A 43 -10.08 14.91 4.75
CA LEU A 43 -8.95 14.76 3.83
C LEU A 43 -9.22 13.77 2.71
N LEU A 44 -10.01 12.72 2.96
CA LEU A 44 -10.43 11.75 1.95
C LEU A 44 -11.89 11.33 2.20
N PRO A 45 -12.86 12.21 1.89
CA PRO A 45 -14.28 11.95 2.15
C PRO A 45 -14.86 10.87 1.23
N SER A 46 -14.20 10.58 0.10
CA SER A 46 -14.56 9.45 -0.75
C SER A 46 -13.36 8.90 -1.53
N THR A 47 -13.39 7.60 -1.80
CA THR A 47 -12.38 6.90 -2.63
C THR A 47 -12.47 7.27 -4.10
N SER A 48 -13.57 7.90 -4.53
CA SER A 48 -13.77 8.35 -5.92
C SER A 48 -12.71 9.39 -6.33
N SER A 49 -12.42 10.35 -5.46
CA SER A 49 -11.41 11.40 -5.70
C SER A 49 -10.01 10.82 -5.84
N ALA A 50 -9.62 9.88 -4.96
CA ALA A 50 -8.34 9.19 -5.06
C ALA A 50 -8.26 8.36 -6.35
N THR A 51 -9.34 7.67 -6.72
CA THR A 51 -9.42 6.88 -7.95
C THR A 51 -9.25 7.74 -9.19
N ALA A 52 -9.84 8.94 -9.22
CA ALA A 52 -9.71 9.89 -10.34
C ALA A 52 -8.26 10.40 -10.49
N ILE A 53 -7.59 10.70 -9.37
CA ILE A 53 -6.17 11.11 -9.37
C ILE A 53 -5.27 9.99 -9.87
N ILE A 54 -5.49 8.75 -9.44
CA ILE A 54 -4.70 7.61 -9.90
C ILE A 54 -4.93 7.37 -11.40
N LYS A 55 -6.20 7.35 -11.84
CA LYS A 55 -6.56 7.17 -13.26
C LYS A 55 -5.91 8.22 -14.16
N SER A 56 -5.94 9.50 -13.76
CA SER A 56 -5.34 10.60 -14.53
C SER A 56 -3.81 10.55 -14.61
N ARG A 57 -3.14 9.94 -13.62
CA ARG A 57 -1.68 9.71 -13.65
C ARG A 57 -1.30 8.50 -14.51
N THR A 58 -2.08 7.43 -14.46
CA THR A 58 -1.82 6.22 -15.26
C THR A 58 -2.10 6.39 -16.76
N SER A 59 -3.00 7.30 -17.14
CA SER A 59 -3.27 7.60 -18.55
C SER A 59 -2.22 8.52 -19.19
N LYS A 60 -1.41 9.22 -18.38
CA LYS A 60 -0.38 10.16 -18.87
C LYS A 60 0.96 9.49 -19.19
N GLY A 61 1.15 8.21 -18.83
CA GLY A 61 2.41 7.47 -19.00
C GLY A 61 2.30 6.21 -19.88
N LYS A 62 1.20 6.03 -20.63
CA LYS A 62 1.02 4.84 -21.47
C LYS A 62 1.60 5.05 -22.88
N GLU A 63 2.91 5.29 -22.96
CA GLU A 63 3.67 4.84 -24.12
C GLU A 63 3.88 3.34 -23.94
N ARG A 64 3.47 2.55 -24.94
CA ARG A 64 3.47 1.08 -24.88
C ARG A 64 4.88 0.58 -24.56
N ALA A 65 5.04 -0.16 -23.47
CA ALA A 65 6.16 -1.08 -23.37
C ALA A 65 5.92 -2.18 -24.41
N GLU A 66 6.71 -2.17 -25.47
CA GLU A 66 6.77 -3.26 -26.44
C GLU A 66 7.07 -4.57 -25.69
N PRO A 67 6.42 -5.69 -26.07
CA PRO A 67 6.65 -6.97 -25.40
C PRO A 67 8.13 -7.35 -25.51
N ILE A 68 8.77 -7.55 -24.36
CA ILE A 68 10.12 -8.09 -24.29
C ILE A 68 10.02 -9.53 -24.79
N GLU A 69 10.51 -9.79 -26.00
CA GLU A 69 10.75 -11.16 -26.46
C GLU A 69 11.79 -11.78 -25.52
N ILE A 70 11.32 -12.63 -24.61
CA ILE A 70 12.20 -13.49 -23.82
C ILE A 70 12.70 -14.54 -24.80
N GLY A 71 13.79 -14.21 -25.49
CA GLY A 71 14.61 -15.17 -26.22
C GLY A 71 14.95 -16.30 -25.25
N GLY A 72 14.37 -17.46 -25.51
CA GLY A 72 14.68 -18.67 -24.76
C GLY A 72 16.15 -18.99 -24.94
N ASP A 73 16.81 -19.28 -23.82
CA ASP A 73 17.92 -20.23 -23.71
C ASP A 73 18.30 -20.33 -22.22
N TYR A 74 17.55 -21.14 -21.48
CA TYR A 74 18.01 -21.67 -20.19
C TYR A 74 18.03 -23.20 -20.30
N ASN A 75 19.19 -23.73 -20.67
CA ASN A 75 19.52 -25.14 -20.46
C ASN A 75 19.83 -25.34 -18.98
N ILE A 76 19.02 -26.17 -18.30
CA ILE A 76 19.45 -26.99 -17.15
C ILE A 76 19.09 -28.42 -17.49
#